data_AF-A0A1Q8QC06-F1
#
_entry.id   AF-A0A1Q8QC06-F1
#
_cell.length_a   1.000
_cell.length_b   1.000
_cell.length_c   1.000
_cell.angle_alpha   90.00
_cell.angle_beta   90.00
_cell.angle_gamma   90.00
#
_symmetry.space_group_name_H-M   'P 1'
#
loop_
_entity.id
_entity.type
_entity.pdbx_description
1 polymer ?
#
loop_
_entity_poly.entity_id
_entity_poly.type
_entity_poly.pdbx_seq_one_letter_code
_entity_poly.pdbx_strand_id
1 'polypeptide(L)'
;MPQSLKDFIDIAFKLALLAAVACGLYLYGEGRSVGRYQYIANGEQEYVMDTVTGVIYQGGFSMDHVTGKETLPGGGAKPRK
;
A
#
# COMPACT_ATOMS: atom_id res chain seq x y z
N MET A 1 36.67 10.21 30.53
CA MET A 1 35.69 9.10 30.54
C MET A 1 36.44 7.77 30.49
N PRO A 2 36.00 6.75 31.25
CA PRO A 2 36.55 5.41 31.19
C PRO A 2 36.43 4.82 29.78
N GLN A 3 37.42 4.04 29.34
CA GLN A 3 37.42 3.40 28.02
C GLN A 3 36.23 2.45 27.85
N SER A 4 35.93 1.66 28.88
CA SER A 4 34.78 0.74 28.93
C SER A 4 33.43 1.44 28.71
N LEU A 5 33.27 2.68 29.18
CA LEU A 5 32.06 3.45 28.97
C LEU A 5 31.90 3.89 27.52
N LYS A 6 33.00 4.27 26.86
CA LYS A 6 32.98 4.62 25.43
C LYS A 6 32.62 3.42 24.57
N ASP A 7 33.21 2.26 24.88
CA ASP A 7 32.97 1.02 24.13
C ASP A 7 31.50 0.58 24.30
N PHE A 8 30.94 0.70 25.50
CA PHE A 8 29.52 0.43 25.74
C PHE A 8 28.60 1.35 24.94
N ILE A 9 28.87 2.65 24.94
CA ILE A 9 28.08 3.65 24.19
C ILE A 9 28.14 3.36 22.68
N ASP A 10 29.32 3.04 22.16
CA ASP A 10 29.53 2.72 20.75
C ASP A 10 28.74 1.47 20.32
N ILE A 11 28.77 0.41 21.12
CA ILE A 11 28.00 -0.82 20.88
C ILE A 11 26.50 -0.54 20.94
N ALA A 12 26.04 0.18 21.96
CA ALA A 12 24.63 0.51 22.12
C ALA A 12 24.10 1.36 20.94
N PHE A 13 24.90 2.33 20.47
CA PHE A 13 24.54 3.16 19.33
C PHE A 13 24.42 2.34 18.04
N LYS A 14 25.39 1.44 17.77
CA LYS A 14 25.36 0.56 16.60
C LYS A 14 24.14 -0.35 16.60
N LEU A 15 23.79 -0.92 17.76
CA LEU A 15 22.59 -1.75 17.92
C LEU A 15 21.31 -0.94 17.70
N ALA A 16 21.23 0.27 18.25
CA ALA A 16 20.09 1.17 18.04
C ALA A 16 19.93 1.56 16.57
N LEU A 17 21.03 1.82 15.86
CA LEU A 17 21.00 2.13 14.44
C LEU A 17 20.46 0.96 13.62
N LEU A 18 20.93 -0.27 13.89
CA LEU A 18 20.44 -1.47 13.21
C LEU A 18 18.94 -1.70 13.47
N ALA A 19 18.49 -1.50 14.71
CA ALA A 19 17.08 -1.60 15.06
C ALA A 19 16.22 -0.54 14.35
N ALA A 20 16.72 0.70 14.26
CA ALA A 20 16.03 1.78 13.55
C ALA A 20 15.90 1.49 12.04
N VAL A 21 16.97 0.98 11.42
CA VAL A 21 16.95 0.58 10.00
C VAL A 21 15.97 -0.58 9.78
N ALA A 22 16.01 -1.61 10.64
CA ALA A 22 15.10 -2.75 10.54
C ALA A 22 13.62 -2.32 10.69
N CYS A 23 13.33 -1.46 11.66
CA CYS A 23 11.98 -0.91 11.86
C CYS A 23 11.54 -0.06 10.65
N GLY A 24 12.43 0.79 10.12
CA GLY A 24 12.16 1.58 8.93
C GLY A 24 11.86 0.72 7.70
N LEU A 25 12.63 -0.36 7.49
CA LEU A 25 12.39 -1.30 6.40
C LEU A 25 11.09 -2.08 6.56
N TYR A 26 10.76 -2.48 7.79
CA TYR A 26 9.50 -3.15 8.11
C TYR A 26 8.29 -2.26 7.78
N LEU A 27 8.29 -1.02 8.28
CA LEU A 27 7.21 -0.05 8.02
C LEU A 27 7.13 0.33 6.53
N TYR A 28 8.27 0.47 5.86
CA TYR A 28 8.32 0.72 4.42
C TYR A 28 7.76 -0.46 3.60
N GLY A 29 7.99 -1.69 4.07
CA GLY A 29 7.41 -2.90 3.49
C GLY A 29 5.90 -2.99 3.70
N GLU A 30 5.40 -2.69 4.90
CA GLU A 30 3.96 -2.66 5.20
C GLU A 30 3.22 -1.60 4.37
N GLY A 31 3.80 -0.43 4.15
CA GLY A 31 3.17 0.63 3.37
C GLY A 31 3.00 0.31 1.87
N ARG A 32 3.65 -0.73 1.35
CA ARG A 32 3.56 -1.12 -0.07
C ARG A 32 2.29 -1.89 -0.43
N SER A 33 1.60 -2.51 0.53
CA SER A 33 0.37 -3.27 0.28
C SER A 33 -0.88 -2.40 0.23
N VAL A 34 -0.80 -1.15 0.73
CA VAL A 34 -1.90 -0.16 0.65
C VAL A 34 -1.56 0.88 -0.41
N GLY A 35 -1.31 0.42 -1.64
CA GLY A 35 -1.43 1.31 -2.78
C GLY A 35 -2.86 1.85 -2.83
N ARG A 36 -3.03 3.13 -3.17
CA ARG A 36 -4.37 3.73 -3.35
C ARG A 36 -5.26 2.87 -4.25
N TYR A 37 -4.67 2.15 -5.20
CA TYR A 37 -5.36 1.20 -6.06
C TYR A 37 -4.91 -0.22 -5.74
N GLN A 38 -5.84 -1.05 -5.30
CA GLN A 38 -5.64 -2.47 -5.07
C GLN A 38 -6.22 -3.26 -6.25
N TYR A 39 -5.36 -4.05 -6.90
CA TYR A 39 -5.78 -4.98 -7.95
C TYR A 39 -6.25 -6.28 -7.31
N ILE A 40 -7.46 -6.71 -7.64
CA ILE A 40 -8.05 -7.95 -7.16
C ILE A 40 -8.37 -8.82 -8.38
N ALA A 41 -7.73 -9.98 -8.46
CA ALA A 41 -7.92 -10.97 -9.52
C ALA A 41 -8.19 -12.33 -8.86
N ASN A 42 -9.45 -12.77 -8.88
CA ASN A 42 -9.92 -14.01 -8.21
C ASN A 42 -10.45 -15.04 -9.22
N GLY A 43 -9.87 -15.10 -10.42
CA GLY A 43 -10.23 -16.07 -11.48
C GLY A 43 -11.57 -15.81 -12.17
N GLU A 44 -12.58 -15.34 -11.45
CA GLU A 44 -13.90 -14.95 -12.00
C GLU A 44 -14.08 -13.44 -12.12
N GLN A 45 -13.35 -12.66 -11.31
CA GLN A 45 -13.45 -11.21 -11.27
C GLN A 45 -12.06 -10.58 -11.25
N GLU A 46 -11.87 -9.63 -12.18
CA GLU A 46 -10.71 -8.75 -12.24
C GLU A 46 -11.21 -7.31 -12.10
N TYR A 47 -10.84 -6.65 -11.01
CA TYR A 47 -11.21 -5.26 -10.75
C TYR A 47 -10.13 -4.54 -9.95
N VAL A 48 -10.14 -3.22 -10.03
CA VAL A 48 -9.24 -2.33 -9.29
C VAL A 48 -10.07 -1.57 -8.27
N MET A 49 -9.70 -1.59 -7.00
CA MET A 49 -10.39 -0.84 -5.96
C MET A 49 -9.52 0.34 -5.51
N ASP A 50 -10.08 1.56 -5.55
CA ASP A 50 -9.51 2.68 -4.80
C ASP A 50 -9.77 2.43 -3.31
N THR A 51 -8.73 2.08 -2.55
CA THR A 51 -8.82 1.72 -1.13
C THR A 51 -9.10 2.93 -0.23
N VAL A 52 -8.96 4.15 -0.75
CA VAL A 52 -9.24 5.39 -0.03
C VAL A 52 -10.70 5.81 -0.21
N THR A 53 -11.20 5.75 -1.44
CA THR A 53 -12.58 6.20 -1.77
C THR A 53 -13.59 5.07 -1.80
N GLY A 54 -13.13 3.82 -1.88
CA GLY A 54 -13.98 2.68 -2.06
C GLY A 54 -14.48 2.48 -3.50
N VAL A 55 -13.99 3.24 -4.46
CA VAL A 55 -14.47 3.11 -5.84
C VAL A 55 -13.86 1.87 -6.50
N ILE A 56 -14.69 0.97 -6.97
CA ILE A 56 -14.33 -0.22 -7.74
C ILE A 56 -14.35 0.14 -9.22
N TYR A 57 -13.26 -0.10 -9.94
CA TYR A 57 -13.13 0.06 -11.38
C TYR A 57 -13.07 -1.33 -12.04
N GLN A 58 -14.00 -1.60 -12.95
CA GLN A 58 -14.09 -2.87 -13.66
C GLN A 58 -14.57 -2.66 -15.10
N GLY A 59 -13.81 -3.11 -16.10
CA GLY A 59 -14.25 -3.15 -17.50
C GLY A 59 -14.66 -1.81 -18.13
N GLY A 60 -14.14 -0.68 -17.62
CA GLY A 60 -14.51 0.67 -18.08
C GLY A 60 -15.65 1.32 -17.28
N PHE A 61 -16.20 0.64 -16.29
CA PHE A 61 -17.18 1.14 -15.33
C PHE A 61 -16.50 1.42 -13.99
N SER A 62 -17.08 2.34 -13.21
CA SER A 62 -16.70 2.52 -11.82
C SER A 62 -17.92 2.55 -10.90
N MET A 63 -17.85 1.87 -9.75
CA MET A 63 -18.91 1.81 -8.75
C MET A 63 -18.36 2.23 -7.39
N ASP A 64 -19.03 3.16 -6.72
CA ASP A 64 -18.77 3.41 -5.30
C ASP A 64 -19.37 2.26 -4.47
N HIS A 65 -18.53 1.47 -3.81
CA HIS A 65 -19.01 0.31 -3.02
C HIS A 65 -19.80 0.71 -1.75
N VAL A 66 -19.67 1.95 -1.29
CA VAL A 66 -20.36 2.47 -0.09
C VAL A 66 -21.76 2.94 -0.45
N THR A 67 -21.89 3.69 -1.54
CA THR A 67 -23.17 4.28 -1.96
C THR A 67 -23.91 3.48 -3.03
N GLY A 68 -23.27 2.51 -3.67
CA GLY A 68 -23.80 1.73 -4.78
C GLY A 68 -24.00 2.52 -6.06
N LYS A 69 -23.49 3.75 -6.14
CA LYS A 69 -23.61 4.60 -7.33
C LYS A 69 -22.64 4.15 -8.41
N GLU A 70 -23.20 3.76 -9.54
CA GLU A 70 -22.45 3.43 -10.75
C GLU A 70 -22.20 4.69 -11.58
N THR A 71 -20.96 4.90 -11.98
CA THR A 71 -20.59 5.86 -13.02
C THR A 71 -20.32 5.07 -14.29
N LEU A 72 -21.24 5.16 -15.23
CA LEU A 72 -21.05 4.67 -16.59
C LEU A 72 -20.01 5.57 -17.29
N PRO A 73 -19.12 5.02 -18.12
CA PRO A 73 -18.25 5.85 -18.93
C PRO A 73 -19.12 6.74 -19.82
N GLY A 74 -19.01 8.06 -19.63
CA GLY A 74 -19.69 9.04 -20.45
C GLY A 74 -19.28 8.87 -21.91
N GLY A 75 -20.18 8.32 -22.72
CA GLY A 75 -20.02 8.19 -24.16
C GLY A 75 -19.03 7.13 -24.64
N GLY A 76 -19.52 5.90 -24.85
CA GLY A 76 -19.03 5.06 -25.96
C GLY A 76 -17.70 4.34 -25.80
N ALA A 77 -17.13 4.22 -24.61
CA ALA A 77 -15.97 3.35 -24.40
C ALA A 77 -16.42 1.88 -24.45
N LYS A 78 -16.39 1.27 -25.65
CA LYS A 78 -16.52 -0.18 -25.80
C LYS A 78 -15.42 -0.85 -24.95
N PRO A 79 -15.74 -1.91 -24.19
CA PRO A 79 -14.69 -2.72 -23.56
C PRO A 79 -13.78 -3.24 -24.68
N ARG A 80 -12.48 -2.92 -24.61
CA ARG A 80 -11.50 -3.60 -25.47
C ARG A 80 -11.46 -5.04 -25.00
N LYS A 81 -11.89 -5.94 -25.89
CA LYS A 81 -11.73 -7.39 -25.74
C LYS A 81 -10.26 -7.75 -25.58
#